data_AF-A0A7J7IYW7-F1
#
_entry.id   AF-A0A7J7IYW7-F1
#
_cell.length_a   1.000
_cell.length_b   1.000
_cell.length_c   1.000
_cell.angle_alpha   90.00
_cell.angle_beta   90.00
_cell.angle_gamma   90.00
#
_symmetry.space_group_name_H-M   'P 1'
#
loop_
_entity.id
_entity.type
_entity.pdbx_description
1 polymer ?
#
loop_
_entity_poly.entity_id
_entity_poly.type
_entity_poly.pdbx_seq_one_letter_code
_entity_poly.pdbx_strand_id
1 'polypeptide(L)' 'MLKKCIAYSGVLLAVETVLAFSGYLYYKKLKNSQEYRQTLYERNSKILSLYYYVGEKLGQADLKDKDLELWHTASKIEK' A
#
# COMPACT_ATOMS: atom_id res chain seq x y z
N MET A 1 -24.04 -28.48 17.63
CA MET A 1 -23.10 -27.37 17.96
C MET A 1 -21.81 -27.42 17.14
N LEU A 2 -21.16 -28.59 16.95
CA LEU A 2 -19.90 -28.74 16.19
C LEU A 2 -19.88 -28.15 14.76
N LYS A 3 -20.94 -28.38 13.96
CA LYS A 3 -21.02 -27.90 12.55
C LYS A 3 -21.00 -26.37 12.43
N LYS A 4 -21.49 -25.64 13.44
CA LYS A 4 -21.47 -24.18 13.45
C LYS A 4 -20.05 -23.66 13.67
N CYS A 5 -19.30 -24.23 14.61
CA CYS A 5 -17.90 -23.84 14.87
C CYS A 5 -17.00 -24.04 13.64
N ILE A 6 -17.12 -25.17 12.93
CA ILE A 6 -16.34 -25.44 11.70
C ILE A 6 -16.69 -24.44 10.60
N ALA A 7 -17.98 -24.08 10.45
CA ALA A 7 -18.41 -23.06 9.49
C ALA A 7 -17.87 -21.66 9.85
N TYR A 8 -17.88 -21.26 11.12
CA TYR A 8 -17.27 -19.99 11.56
C TYR A 8 -15.77 -19.95 11.33
N SER A 9 -15.04 -21.04 11.61
CA SER A 9 -13.60 -21.14 11.35
C SER A 9 -13.28 -21.08 9.86
N GLY A 10 -14.08 -21.74 9.01
CA GLY A 10 -13.91 -21.67 7.55
C GLY A 10 -14.19 -20.29 6.98
N VAL A 11 -15.23 -19.60 7.48
CA VAL A 11 -15.55 -18.22 7.09
C VAL A 11 -14.45 -17.25 7.52
N LEU A 12 -13.92 -17.40 8.75
CA LEU A 12 -12.82 -16.57 9.23
C LEU A 12 -11.59 -16.70 8.33
N LEU A 13 -11.21 -17.93 7.99
CA LEU A 13 -10.06 -18.21 7.14
C LEU A 13 -10.24 -17.68 5.71
N ALA A 14 -11.46 -17.73 5.18
CA ALA A 14 -11.79 -17.13 3.89
C ALA A 14 -11.66 -15.61 3.93
N VAL A 15 -12.13 -14.95 4.98
CA VAL A 15 -12.01 -13.49 5.16
C VAL A 15 -10.55 -13.08 5.28
N GLU A 16 -9.75 -13.78 6.10
CA GLU A 16 -8.32 -13.52 6.24
C GLU A 16 -7.59 -13.65 4.91
N THR A 17 -7.92 -14.68 4.11
CA THR A 17 -7.33 -14.89 2.79
C THR A 17 -7.65 -13.75 1.83
N VAL A 18 -8.91 -13.29 1.80
CA VAL A 18 -9.33 -12.17 0.93
C VAL A 18 -8.65 -10.86 1.36
N LEU A 19 -8.55 -10.59 2.66
CA LEU A 19 -7.86 -9.41 3.18
C LEU A 19 -6.36 -9.45 2.87
N ALA A 20 -5.70 -10.59 3.07
CA ALA A 20 -4.29 -10.76 2.74
C ALA A 20 -4.05 -10.57 1.23
N PHE A 21 -4.90 -11.17 0.38
CA PHE A 21 -4.77 -11.08 -1.06
C PHE A 21 -4.98 -9.65 -1.57
N SER A 22 -6.02 -8.96 -1.11
CA SER A 22 -6.29 -7.56 -1.46
C SER A 22 -5.16 -6.63 -1.00
N GLY A 23 -4.64 -6.82 0.22
CA GLY A 23 -3.48 -6.09 0.73
C GLY A 23 -2.22 -6.30 -0.12
N TYR A 24 -1.97 -7.54 -0.54
CA TYR A 24 -0.84 -7.85 -1.44
C TYR A 24 -0.98 -7.18 -2.81
N LEU A 25 -2.17 -7.22 -3.43
CA LEU A 25 -2.42 -6.54 -4.69
C LEU A 25 -2.22 -5.02 -4.57
N TYR A 26 -2.66 -4.45 -3.46
CA TYR A 26 -2.48 -3.04 -3.17
C TYR A 26 -1.00 -2.67 -3.01
N TYR A 27 -0.25 -3.43 -2.22
CA TYR A 27 1.20 -3.27 -2.08
C TYR A 27 1.93 -3.41 -3.43
N LYS A 28 1.54 -4.40 -4.24
CA LYS A 28 2.13 -4.64 -5.57
C LYS A 28 1.92 -3.43 -6.49
N LYS A 29 0.74 -2.80 -6.45
CA LYS A 29 0.48 -1.56 -7.20
C LYS A 29 1.36 -0.40 -6.73
N LEU A 30 1.46 -0.20 -5.41
CA LEU A 30 2.34 0.84 -4.84
C LEU A 30 3.80 0.62 -5.22
N LYS A 31 4.29 -0.62 -5.20
CA LYS A 31 5.66 -0.95 -5.59
C LYS A 31 5.94 -0.68 -7.06
N ASN A 32 5.01 -1.04 -7.95
CA ASN A 32 5.26 -1.02 -9.40
C ASN A 32 4.90 0.29 -10.09
N SER A 33 4.03 1.13 -9.52
CA SER A 33 3.57 2.35 -10.18
C SER A 33 3.84 3.58 -9.32
N GLN A 34 4.73 4.44 -9.81
CA GLN A 34 5.02 5.74 -9.20
C GLN A 34 3.83 6.70 -9.34
N GLU A 35 3.13 6.71 -10.48
CA GLU A 35 1.91 7.50 -10.69
C GLU A 35 0.80 7.14 -9.68
N TYR A 36 0.69 5.85 -9.35
CA TYR A 36 -0.24 5.40 -8.32
C TYR A 36 0.14 5.95 -6.94
N ARG A 37 1.44 5.97 -6.60
CA ARG A 37 1.94 6.59 -5.37
C ARG A 37 1.67 8.09 -5.35
N GLN A 38 1.83 8.78 -6.47
CA GLN A 38 1.54 10.22 -6.60
C GLN A 38 0.05 10.52 -6.41
N THR A 39 -0.82 9.77 -7.08
CA THR A 39 -2.27 9.88 -6.90
C THR A 39 -2.66 9.63 -5.44
N LEU A 40 -1.99 8.68 -4.79
CA LEU A 40 -2.23 8.39 -3.37
C LEU A 40 -1.70 9.49 -2.45
N TYR A 41 -0.60 10.13 -2.81
CA TYR A 41 -0.05 11.27 -2.07
C TYR A 41 -1.07 12.40 -1.99
N GLU A 42 -1.75 12.69 -3.10
CA GLU A 42 -2.79 13.71 -3.20
C GLU A 42 -4.09 13.31 -2.48
N ARG A 43 -4.52 12.05 -2.61
CA ARG A 43 -5.80 11.58 -2.04
C ARG A 43 -5.73 11.18 -0.58
N ASN A 44 -4.64 10.51 -0.17
CA ASN A 44 -4.51 9.90 1.14
C ASN A 44 -3.04 9.68 1.55
N SER A 45 -2.39 10.77 1.92
CA SER A 45 -0.99 10.81 2.35
C SER A 45 -0.65 9.89 3.53
N LYS A 46 -1.64 9.53 4.38
CA LYS A 46 -1.42 8.65 5.54
C LYS A 46 -1.05 7.23 5.14
N ILE A 47 -1.77 6.66 4.17
CA ILE A 47 -1.51 5.29 3.70
C ILE A 47 -0.14 5.23 3.03
N LEU A 48 0.19 6.26 2.25
CA LEU A 48 1.48 6.35 1.58
C LEU A 48 2.62 6.53 2.59
N SER A 49 2.41 7.30 3.66
CA SER A 49 3.39 7.44 4.74
C SER A 49 3.67 6.12 5.45
N LEU A 50 2.64 5.31 5.69
CA LEU A 50 2.81 3.97 6.25
C LEU A 50 3.58 3.06 5.28
N TYR A 51 3.29 3.13 3.98
CA TYR A 51 4.03 2.40 2.96
C TYR A 51 5.53 2.75 2.98
N TYR A 52 5.88 4.03 3.05
CA TYR A 52 7.27 4.45 3.17
C TYR A 52 7.92 4.04 4.49
N TYR A 53 7.20 4.16 5.62
CA TYR A 53 7.72 3.73 6.92
C TYR A 53 8.06 2.23 6.93
N VAL A 54 7.16 1.40 6.40
CA VAL A 54 7.41 -0.05 6.27
C VAL A 54 8.55 -0.31 5.29
N GLY A 55 8.58 0.40 4.16
CA GLY A 55 9.66 0.31 3.18
C GLY A 55 11.03 0.62 3.79
N GLU A 56 11.13 1.68 4.59
CA GLU A 56 12.36 2.09 5.30
C GLU A 56 12.83 0.99 6.25
N LYS A 57 11.92 0.39 7.04
CA LYS A 57 12.24 -0.76 7.89
C LYS A 57 12.68 -2.01 7.12
N LEU A 58 12.31 -2.11 5.84
CA LEU A 58 12.71 -3.17 4.93
C LEU A 58 13.91 -2.78 4.04
N GLY A 59 14.56 -1.65 4.30
CA GLY A 59 15.78 -1.21 3.61
C GLY A 59 15.56 -0.30 2.39
N GLN A 60 14.37 0.26 2.21
CA GLN A 60 14.02 1.19 1.12
C GLN A 60 13.89 2.64 1.62
N ALA A 61 14.88 3.13 2.37
CA ALA A 61 14.82 4.47 2.99
C ALA A 61 14.70 5.61 1.97
N ASP A 62 15.39 5.51 0.83
CA ASP A 62 15.44 6.59 -0.16
C ASP A 62 14.21 6.70 -1.08
N LEU A 63 13.26 5.75 -1.00
CA LEU A 63 12.14 5.70 -1.94
C LEU A 63 11.24 6.93 -1.82
N LYS A 64 11.01 7.38 -0.59
CA LYS A 64 10.18 8.55 -0.29
C LYS A 64 10.80 9.82 -0.86
N ASP A 65 12.09 10.03 -0.63
CA ASP A 65 12.77 11.25 -1.05
C ASP A 65 12.88 11.32 -2.57
N LYS A 66 13.15 10.19 -3.24
CA LYS A 66 13.13 10.10 -4.71
C LYS A 66 11.76 10.43 -5.30
N ASP A 67 10.69 9.91 -4.72
CA ASP A 67 9.33 10.22 -5.18
C ASP A 67 9.00 11.71 -5.00
N LEU A 68 9.32 12.28 -3.83
CA LEU A 68 9.08 13.70 -3.54
C LEU A 68 9.88 14.63 -4.45
N GLU A 69 11.16 14.35 -4.68
CA GLU A 69 12.00 15.16 -5.58
C GLU A 69 11.43 15.20 -7.00
N LEU A 70 10.99 14.04 -7.51
CA LEU A 70 10.38 13.94 -8.83
C LEU A 70 9.05 14.70 -8.92
N TRP A 71 8.19 14.60 -7.91
CA TRP A 71 6.91 15.32 -7.90
C TRP A 71 7.09 16.84 -7.76
N HIS A 72 8.03 17.29 -6.94
CA HIS A 72 8.37 18.70 -6.81
C HIS A 72 9.02 19.27 -8.08
N THR A 73 9.79 18.46 -8.80
CA THR A 73 10.41 18.84 -10.08
C THR A 73 9.36 18.90 -11.20
N ALA A 74 8.45 17.93 -11.28
CA ALA A 74 7.34 17.94 -12.23
C ALA A 74 6.42 19.15 -12.02
N SER A 75 6.08 19.49 -10.78
CA SER A 75 5.30 20.68 -10.42
C SER A 75 5.97 22.01 -10.84
N LYS A 76 7.30 22.05 -10.98
CA LYS A 76 8.02 23.26 -11.41
C LYS A 76 8.09 23.40 -12.93
N ILE A 77 7.95 22.31 -13.68
CA ILE A 77 8.01 22.33 -15.15
C ILE A 77 6.67 22.78 -15.76
N GLU A 78 5.56 22.59 -15.04
CA GLU A 78 4.22 23.02 -15.46
C GLU A 78 3.85 24.47 -15.08
N LYS A 79 4.79 25.27 -14.55
CA LYS A 79 4.62 26.69 -14.23
C LYS A 79 5.52 27.58 -15.07
#